data_AF-A0A6V7HSF6-F1
#
_entry.id   AF-A0A6V7HSF6-F1
#
_cell.length_a   1.000
_cell.length_b   1.000
_cell.length_c   1.000
_cell.angle_alpha   90.00
_cell.angle_beta   90.00
_cell.angle_gamma   90.00
#
_symmetry.space_group_name_H-M   'P 1'
#
loop_
_entity.id
_entity.type
_entity.pdbx_description
1 polymer ?
#
loop_
_entity_poly.entity_id
_entity_poly.type
_entity_poly.pdbx_seq_one_letter_code
_entity_poly.pdbx_strand_id
1 'polypeptide(L)'
;WEECVDAMPMHHAIAPEFVRKYFPERIGTTVLNLLTSLKTAMEGEIKKADWANARSKELLINKLRNIVELIGYPVWYADNNYLTTAYSG
;
A
#
# COMPACT_ATOMS: atom_id res chain seq x y z
N TRP A 1 -27.44 -9.92 7.47
CA TRP A 1 -26.64 -10.09 6.25
C TRP A 1 -25.30 -9.39 6.41
N GLU A 2 -25.24 -8.18 6.98
CA GLU A 2 -23.99 -7.51 7.38
C GLU A 2 -23.14 -8.40 8.29
N GLU A 3 -23.72 -8.95 9.36
CA GLU A 3 -23.05 -9.92 10.24
C GLU A 3 -22.48 -11.13 9.49
N CYS A 4 -23.15 -11.59 8.42
CA CYS A 4 -22.68 -12.72 7.61
C CYS A 4 -21.52 -12.32 6.68
N VAL A 5 -21.50 -11.08 6.20
CA VAL A 5 -20.39 -10.52 5.41
C VAL A 5 -19.17 -10.32 6.30
N ASP A 6 -19.36 -9.76 7.49
CA ASP A 6 -18.29 -9.51 8.46
C ASP A 6 -17.69 -10.81 9.01
N ALA A 7 -18.52 -11.83 9.24
CA ALA A 7 -18.07 -13.14 9.71
C ALA A 7 -17.38 -13.99 8.62
N MET A 8 -17.29 -13.52 7.37
CA MET A 8 -16.77 -14.33 6.27
C MET A 8 -15.23 -14.36 6.26
N PRO A 9 -14.59 -15.54 6.44
CA PRO A 9 -13.14 -15.62 6.56
C PRO A 9 -12.41 -15.38 5.23
N MET A 10 -13.11 -15.49 4.09
CA MET A 10 -12.55 -15.42 2.73
C MET A 10 -12.66 -14.01 2.11
N HIS A 11 -12.41 -12.96 2.88
CA HIS A 11 -12.50 -11.57 2.38
C HIS A 11 -11.62 -11.33 1.14
N HIS A 12 -10.44 -11.96 1.08
CA HIS A 12 -9.53 -11.95 -0.07
C HIS A 12 -10.06 -12.68 -1.33
N ALA A 13 -11.07 -13.55 -1.21
CA ALA A 13 -11.73 -14.19 -2.36
C ALA A 13 -12.79 -13.28 -3.00
N ILE A 14 -13.40 -12.38 -2.22
CA ILE A 14 -14.47 -11.47 -2.68
C ILE A 14 -13.92 -10.09 -3.04
N ALA A 15 -12.88 -9.64 -2.34
CA ALA A 15 -12.28 -8.32 -2.56
C ALA A 15 -11.83 -8.04 -4.01
N PRO A 16 -11.37 -9.01 -4.83
CA PRO A 16 -11.10 -8.76 -6.25
C PRO A 16 -12.31 -8.21 -7.02
N GLU A 17 -13.50 -8.74 -6.76
CA GLU A 17 -14.74 -8.25 -7.39
C GLU A 17 -15.11 -6.84 -6.92
N PHE A 18 -14.90 -6.56 -5.64
CA PHE A 18 -15.07 -5.20 -5.10
C PHE A 18 -14.12 -4.20 -5.77
N VAL A 19 -12.84 -4.57 -5.90
CA VAL A 19 -11.80 -3.76 -6.55
C VAL A 19 -12.19 -3.45 -7.99
N ARG A 20 -12.57 -4.46 -8.78
CA ARG A 20 -12.98 -4.29 -10.19
C ARG A 20 -14.15 -3.33 -10.34
N LYS A 21 -15.09 -3.34 -9.39
CA LYS A 21 -16.31 -2.53 -9.45
C LYS A 21 -16.12 -1.10 -8.91
N TYR A 22 -15.33 -0.93 -7.86
CA TYR A 22 -15.32 0.32 -7.07
C TYR A 22 -13.94 0.98 -6.95
N PHE A 23 -12.85 0.33 -7.34
CA PHE A 23 -11.49 0.88 -7.25
C PHE A 23 -10.90 1.13 -8.65
N PRO A 24 -11.26 2.24 -9.30
CA PRO A 24 -10.64 2.63 -10.57
C PRO A 24 -9.17 2.99 -10.36
N GLU A 25 -8.34 2.69 -11.36
CA GLU A 25 -6.87 2.89 -11.36
C GLU A 25 -6.44 4.27 -10.85
N ARG A 26 -7.18 5.32 -11.24
CA ARG A 26 -6.91 6.70 -10.81
C ARG A 26 -6.76 6.87 -9.30
N ILE A 27 -7.50 6.10 -8.48
CA ILE A 27 -7.41 6.19 -7.01
C ILE A 27 -6.02 5.75 -6.55
N GLY A 28 -5.52 4.64 -7.09
CA GLY A 28 -4.18 4.14 -6.80
C GLY A 28 -3.11 5.15 -7.19
N THR A 29 -3.20 5.71 -8.41
CA THR A 29 -2.26 6.73 -8.90
C THR A 29 -2.28 7.99 -8.04
N THR A 30 -3.46 8.49 -7.64
CA THR A 30 -3.58 9.68 -6.79
C THR A 30 -2.91 9.46 -5.44
N VAL A 31 -3.15 8.32 -4.79
CA VAL A 31 -2.53 8.00 -3.50
C VAL A 31 -1.02 7.84 -3.62
N LEU A 32 -0.53 7.20 -4.69
CA LEU A 32 0.90 7.06 -4.94
C LEU A 32 1.60 8.43 -5.09
N ASN A 33 0.98 9.35 -5.82
CA ASN A 33 1.51 10.72 -5.99
C ASN A 33 1.53 11.47 -4.64
N LEU A 34 0.52 11.28 -3.80
CA LEU A 34 0.47 11.87 -2.46
C LEU A 34 1.60 11.31 -1.58
N LEU A 35 1.80 9.99 -1.56
CA LEU A 35 2.87 9.35 -0.79
C LEU A 35 4.26 9.78 -1.27
N THR A 36 4.45 9.91 -2.59
CA THR A 36 5.68 10.44 -3.18
C THR A 36 5.95 11.86 -2.69
N SER A 37 4.93 12.73 -2.73
CA SER A 37 5.03 14.12 -2.26
C SER A 37 5.37 14.18 -0.77
N LEU A 38 4.75 13.32 0.05
CA LEU A 38 5.02 13.22 1.48
C LEU A 38 6.46 12.76 1.76
N LYS A 39 6.96 11.74 1.04
CA LYS A 39 8.34 11.28 1.13
C LYS A 39 9.32 12.40 0.77
N THR A 40 9.05 13.17 -0.28
CA THR A 40 9.88 14.33 -0.65
C THR A 40 9.90 15.39 0.44
N ALA A 41 8.74 15.75 0.99
CA ALA A 41 8.64 16.73 2.07
C ALA A 41 9.42 16.26 3.31
N MET A 42 9.23 15.00 3.72
CA MET A 42 9.92 14.41 4.87
C MET A 42 11.44 14.33 4.66
N GLU A 43 11.91 13.99 3.45
CA GLU A 43 13.34 14.04 3.14
C GLU A 43 13.90 15.47 3.29
N GLY A 44 13.14 16.49 2.88
CA GLY A 44 13.48 17.90 3.10
C GLY A 44 13.63 18.24 4.58
N GLU A 45 12.71 17.80 5.43
CA GLU A 45 12.75 18.04 6.87
C GLU A 45 13.91 17.31 7.55
N ILE A 46 14.22 16.06 7.15
CA ILE A 46 15.38 15.32 7.65
C ILE A 46 16.69 16.07 7.34
N LYS A 47 16.80 16.65 6.14
CA LYS A 47 18.00 17.42 5.75
C LYS A 47 18.19 18.66 6.63
N LYS A 48 17.11 19.37 6.97
CA LYS A 48 17.11 20.59 7.80
C LYS A 48 17.23 20.33 9.30
N ALA A 49 17.07 19.10 9.77
CA ALA A 49 17.07 18.80 11.20
C ALA A 49 18.43 19.08 11.87
N ASP A 50 18.50 20.06 12.78
CA ASP A 50 19.76 20.42 13.45
C ASP A 50 20.19 19.42 14.53
N TRP A 51 19.26 18.62 15.05
CA TRP A 51 19.51 17.64 16.11
C TRP A 51 20.20 16.35 15.63
N ALA A 52 20.20 16.08 14.31
CA ALA A 52 20.75 14.86 13.73
C ALA A 52 22.11 15.12 13.05
N ASN A 53 23.10 14.29 13.35
CA ASN A 53 24.38 14.33 12.63
C ASN A 53 24.25 13.79 11.19
N ALA A 54 25.28 14.01 10.37
CA ALA A 54 25.28 13.63 8.95
C ALA A 54 25.00 12.14 8.72
N ARG A 55 25.61 11.25 9.51
CA ARG A 55 25.42 9.81 9.41
C ARG A 55 23.98 9.40 9.75
N SER A 56 23.41 9.98 10.81
CA SER A 56 22.01 9.74 11.18
C SER A 56 21.03 10.22 10.10
N LYS A 57 21.28 11.39 9.51
CA LYS A 57 20.46 11.90 8.38
C LYS A 57 20.49 10.96 7.18
N GLU A 58 21.67 10.48 6.80
CA GLU A 58 21.82 9.52 5.70
C GLU A 58 21.01 8.22 5.95
N LEU A 59 21.11 7.66 7.14
CA LEU A 59 20.35 6.45 7.52
C LEU A 59 18.83 6.69 7.49
N LEU A 60 18.37 7.84 7.97
CA LEU A 60 16.95 8.21 7.96
C LEU A 60 16.42 8.38 6.53
N ILE A 61 17.18 9.05 5.65
CA ILE A 61 16.82 9.21 4.23
C ILE A 61 16.82 7.85 3.53
N ASN A 62 17.82 7.01 3.80
CA ASN A 62 17.86 5.66 3.23
C ASN A 62 16.64 4.83 3.68
N LYS A 63 16.28 4.87 4.97
CA LYS A 63 15.07 4.20 5.47
C LYS A 63 13.82 4.72 4.78
N LEU A 64 13.66 6.04 4.67
CA LEU A 64 12.50 6.68 4.04
C LEU A 64 12.32 6.25 2.58
N ARG A 65 13.41 6.20 1.81
CA ARG A 65 13.40 5.79 0.40
C ARG A 65 13.03 4.31 0.22
N ASN A 66 13.38 3.46 1.19
CA ASN A 66 13.10 2.02 1.15
C ASN A 66 11.75 1.61 1.79
N ILE A 67 10.91 2.56 2.21
CA ILE A 67 9.53 2.23 2.63
C ILE A 67 8.78 1.69 1.41
N VAL A 68 8.24 0.47 1.51
CA VAL A 68 7.40 -0.15 0.50
C VAL A 68 5.95 0.28 0.70
N GLU A 69 5.34 0.86 -0.33
CA GLU A 69 3.93 1.22 -0.33
C GLU A 69 3.03 0.04 -0.72
N LEU A 70 1.98 -0.19 0.07
CA LEU A 70 0.87 -1.10 -0.26
C LEU A 70 -0.39 -0.25 -0.43
N ILE A 71 -0.85 -0.08 -1.67
CA ILE A 71 -1.95 0.84 -2.01
C ILE A 71 -3.16 0.07 -2.53
N GLY A 72 -4.28 0.19 -1.81
CA GLY A 72 -5.56 -0.38 -2.23
C GLY A 72 -5.64 -1.89 -2.01
N TYR A 73 -5.06 -2.66 -2.91
CA TYR A 73 -5.18 -4.12 -2.93
C TYR A 73 -3.87 -4.80 -3.35
N PRO A 74 -3.64 -6.07 -2.96
CA PRO A 74 -2.47 -6.83 -3.39
C PRO A 74 -2.45 -7.06 -4.90
N VAL A 75 -1.27 -6.97 -5.51
CA VAL A 75 -1.08 -7.14 -6.97
C VAL A 75 -1.61 -8.49 -7.49
N TRP A 76 -1.52 -9.54 -6.67
CA TRP A 76 -1.99 -10.89 -7.04
C TRP A 76 -3.51 -11.01 -7.22
N TYR A 77 -4.30 -10.00 -6.87
CA TYR A 77 -5.75 -10.00 -7.16
C TYR A 77 -6.06 -10.05 -8.67
N ALA A 78 -5.10 -9.68 -9.52
CA ALA A 78 -5.23 -9.82 -10.97
C ALA A 78 -5.02 -11.26 -11.46
N ASP A 79 -4.47 -12.14 -10.61
CA ASP A 79 -4.17 -13.54 -10.95
C ASP A 79 -5.29 -14.46 -10.45
N ASN A 80 -6.22 -14.77 -11.35
CA ASN A 80 -7.33 -15.67 -11.07
C ASN A 80 -6.88 -17.11 -10.74
N ASN A 81 -5.75 -17.57 -11.25
CA ASN A 81 -5.24 -18.91 -10.95
C ASN A 81 -4.72 -18.96 -9.52
N TYR A 82 -3.96 -17.93 -9.11
CA TYR A 82 -3.49 -17.80 -7.73
C TYR A 82 -4.66 -17.75 -6.74
N LEU A 83 -5.68 -16.93 -7.03
CA LEU A 83 -6.91 -16.86 -6.23
C LEU A 83 -7.60 -18.22 -6.11
N THR A 84 -7.75 -18.94 -7.23
CA THR A 84 -8.41 -20.25 -7.23
C THR A 84 -7.61 -21.28 -6.44
N THR A 85 -6.29 -21.34 -6.61
CA THR A 85 -5.41 -22.27 -5.88
C THR A 85 -5.35 -21.96 -4.37
N ALA A 86 -5.41 -20.69 -3.98
CA ALA A 86 -5.39 -20.29 -2.58
C ALA A 86 -6.65 -20.74 -1.80
N TYR A 87 -7.76 -21.01 -2.51
CA TYR A 87 -9.06 -21.36 -1.92
C TYR A 87 -9.65 -22.68 -2.41
N SER A 88 -8.94 -23.42 -3.29
CA SER A 88 -9.24 -24.81 -3.59
C SER A 88 -8.77 -25.67 -2.42
N GLY A 89 -9.67 -25.91 -1.46
CA GLY A 89 -9.46 -26.88 -0.38
C GLY A 89 -9.28 -28.30 -0.90
#